data_AF-A0AAD7PM05-F1
#
_entry.id   AF-A0AAD7PM05-F1
#
_cell.length_a   1.000
_cell.length_b   1.000
_cell.length_c   1.000
_cell.angle_alpha   90.00
_cell.angle_beta   90.00
_cell.angle_gamma   90.00
#
_symmetry.space_group_name_H-M   'P 1'
#
loop_
_entity.id
_entity.type
_entity.pdbx_description
1 polymer ?
#
loop_
_entity_poly.entity_id
_entity_poly.type
_entity_poly.pdbx_seq_one_letter_code
_entity_poly.pdbx_strand_id
1 'polypeptide(L)'
;MPIGIWLVGLLTYPLLWSIALAAPQGHLPNFKTLILFAVGAIPFRCAACTINEILDSDIDRLIERTKSRPIACGAVTPFQGLCFFGLEILLGLAILLPALNTCSRLLGIPFLFLTCTYPLMKRITYWPQAYLGLNFNWGALLGWAAVKGSLDLKIVLPLYIGGVFWTLVYDTIYAHQDREEDMQVGVKSTALLFGNSTKTWTTGFAIACIASLALSGYNARIGWPFYVSLIAASGQLGWQIWTVDLSSGDDCKSKFVSNKWFAGIVFSGILIGRLLP
;
A
#
# COMPACT_ATOMS: atom_id res chain seq x y z
N MET A 1 13.29 -0.43 -13.18
CA MET A 1 13.41 0.33 -11.91
C MET A 1 12.63 1.68 -11.80
N PRO A 2 11.47 1.96 -12.46
CA PRO A 2 10.62 3.11 -12.07
C PRO A 2 9.49 2.78 -11.06
N ILE A 3 9.04 1.53 -11.00
CA ILE A 3 7.81 1.14 -10.26
C ILE A 3 8.06 1.06 -8.74
N GLY A 4 9.28 0.68 -8.33
CA GLY A 4 9.65 0.58 -6.92
C GLY A 4 9.44 1.89 -6.15
N ILE A 5 9.78 3.04 -6.75
CA ILE A 5 9.66 4.34 -6.11
C ILE A 5 8.18 4.74 -5.90
N TRP A 6 7.31 4.38 -6.84
CA TRP A 6 5.86 4.60 -6.72
C TRP A 6 5.27 3.72 -5.62
N LEU A 7 5.70 2.46 -5.53
CA LEU A 7 5.30 1.53 -4.49
C LEU A 7 5.77 1.98 -3.09
N VAL A 8 6.96 2.59 -2.97
CA VAL A 8 7.40 3.25 -1.73
C VAL A 8 6.42 4.34 -1.33
N GLY A 9 6.01 5.20 -2.26
CA GLY A 9 5.00 6.22 -2.01
C GLY A 9 3.70 5.63 -1.51
N LEU A 10 3.13 4.65 -2.23
CA LEU A 10 1.86 4.01 -1.89
C LEU A 10 1.86 3.30 -0.52
N LEU A 11 2.98 2.68 -0.13
CA LEU A 11 3.16 2.12 1.22
C LEU A 11 3.23 3.22 2.29
N THR A 12 3.84 4.36 1.96
CA THR A 12 4.09 5.44 2.91
C THR A 12 2.84 6.28 3.19
N TYR A 13 1.93 6.44 2.22
CA TYR A 13 0.75 7.29 2.40
C TYR A 13 -0.19 6.88 3.56
N PRO A 14 -0.61 5.62 3.71
CA PRO A 14 -1.47 5.22 4.84
C PRO A 14 -0.84 5.53 6.21
N LEU A 15 0.48 5.40 6.31
CA LEU A 15 1.25 5.78 7.49
C LEU A 15 1.19 7.29 7.73
N LEU A 16 1.42 8.11 6.70
CA LEU A 16 1.34 9.57 6.81
C LEU A 16 -0.08 10.07 7.10
N TRP A 17 -1.10 9.50 6.45
CA TRP A 17 -2.50 9.79 6.70
C TRP A 17 -2.82 9.57 8.18
N SER A 18 -2.38 8.44 8.73
CA SER A 18 -2.66 8.11 10.12
C SER A 18 -1.89 8.99 11.11
N ILE A 19 -0.63 9.34 10.82
CA ILE A 19 0.15 10.26 11.67
C ILE A 19 -0.51 11.65 11.67
N ALA A 20 -0.95 12.13 10.49
CA ALA A 20 -1.68 13.39 10.37
C ALA A 20 -3.03 13.35 11.08
N LEU A 21 -3.77 12.24 10.93
CA LEU A 21 -5.05 12.07 11.61
C LEU A 21 -4.89 11.96 13.13
N ALA A 22 -3.76 11.44 13.63
CA ALA A 22 -3.47 11.38 15.05
C ALA A 22 -3.03 12.73 15.65
N ALA A 23 -2.72 13.73 14.83
CA ALA A 23 -2.34 15.06 15.32
C ALA A 23 -3.48 15.70 16.14
N PRO A 24 -3.17 16.52 17.16
CA PRO A 24 -4.17 17.31 17.87
C PRO A 24 -4.95 18.23 16.92
N GLN A 25 -6.21 18.50 17.24
CA GLN A 25 -7.01 19.44 16.45
C GLN A 25 -6.38 20.84 16.47
N GLY A 26 -6.42 21.53 15.33
CA GLY A 26 -5.79 22.84 15.13
C GLY A 26 -4.26 22.79 14.95
N HIS A 27 -3.64 21.62 14.95
CA HIS A 27 -2.20 21.46 14.84
C HIS A 27 -1.82 20.59 13.64
N LEU A 28 -0.71 20.94 12.99
CA LEU A 28 -0.07 20.06 12.02
C LEU A 28 0.61 18.89 12.73
N PRO A 29 0.70 17.71 12.08
CA PRO A 29 1.52 16.62 12.56
C PRO A 29 2.98 17.05 12.71
N ASN A 30 3.67 16.43 13.67
CA ASN A 30 5.09 16.68 13.87
C ASN A 30 5.87 16.28 12.61
N PHE A 31 6.47 17.27 11.95
CA PHE A 31 7.26 17.07 10.73
C PHE A 31 8.42 16.11 10.93
N LYS A 32 9.06 16.11 12.11
CA LYS A 32 10.13 15.14 12.41
C LYS A 32 9.62 13.72 12.36
N THR A 33 8.44 13.47 12.93
CA THR A 33 7.79 12.15 12.89
C THR A 33 7.44 11.76 11.45
N LEU A 34 6.83 12.65 10.67
CA LEU A 34 6.51 12.36 9.26
C LEU A 34 7.75 12.00 8.44
N ILE A 35 8.83 12.79 8.55
CA ILE A 35 10.07 12.54 7.81
C ILE A 35 10.72 11.24 8.27
N LEU A 36 10.80 11.01 9.57
CA LEU A 36 11.41 9.80 10.12
C LEU A 36 10.69 8.53 9.65
N PHE A 37 9.35 8.55 9.66
CA PHE A 37 8.55 7.44 9.17
C PHE A 37 8.61 7.27 7.65
N ALA A 38 8.65 8.36 6.88
CA ALA A 38 8.83 8.30 5.44
C ALA A 38 10.20 7.72 5.05
N VAL A 39 11.27 8.15 5.71
CA VAL A 39 12.64 7.62 5.48
C VAL A 39 12.73 6.17 5.96
N GLY A 40 12.17 5.85 7.12
CA GLY A 40 12.18 4.50 7.65
C GLY A 40 11.36 3.50 6.83
N ALA A 41 10.34 3.94 6.09
CA ALA A 41 9.56 3.07 5.20
C ALA A 41 10.36 2.57 3.99
N ILE A 42 11.40 3.31 3.55
CA ILE A 42 12.24 2.96 2.39
C ILE A 42 12.91 1.59 2.57
N PRO A 43 13.73 1.34 3.61
CA PRO A 43 14.40 0.05 3.78
C PRO A 43 13.41 -1.12 3.96
N PHE A 44 12.28 -0.93 4.66
CA PHE A 44 11.26 -1.98 4.76
C PHE A 44 10.61 -2.29 3.41
N ARG A 45 10.41 -1.28 2.56
CA ARG A 45 9.91 -1.52 1.21
C ARG A 45 10.93 -2.26 0.35
N CYS A 46 12.21 -1.88 0.44
CA CYS A 46 13.26 -2.58 -0.28
C CYS A 46 13.36 -4.03 0.19
N ALA A 47 13.32 -4.29 1.50
CA ALA A 47 13.24 -5.64 2.08
C ALA A 47 12.04 -6.44 1.54
N ALA A 48 10.86 -5.82 1.47
CA ALA A 48 9.68 -6.46 0.89
C ALA A 48 9.89 -6.81 -0.59
N CYS A 49 10.58 -5.98 -1.37
CA CYS A 49 10.93 -6.31 -2.74
C CYS A 49 11.95 -7.45 -2.82
N THR A 50 12.99 -7.42 -1.98
CA THR A 50 14.04 -8.45 -1.94
C THR A 50 13.45 -9.83 -1.63
N ILE A 51 12.58 -9.95 -0.61
CA ILE A 51 11.94 -11.23 -0.29
C ILE A 51 10.98 -11.70 -1.39
N ASN A 52 10.28 -10.77 -2.06
CA ASN A 52 9.46 -11.11 -3.22
C ASN A 52 10.34 -11.69 -4.35
N GLU A 53 11.48 -11.08 -4.68
CA GLU A 53 12.37 -11.60 -5.72
C GLU A 53 12.98 -12.96 -5.37
N ILE A 54 13.28 -13.21 -4.09
CA ILE A 54 13.77 -14.51 -3.63
C ILE A 54 12.70 -15.59 -3.85
N LEU A 55 11.48 -15.35 -3.38
CA LEU A 55 10.39 -16.34 -3.34
C LEU A 55 9.64 -16.50 -4.67
N ASP A 56 9.68 -15.50 -5.54
CA ASP A 56 9.07 -15.55 -6.88
C ASP A 56 10.11 -15.87 -7.97
N SER A 57 11.37 -16.19 -7.63
CA SER A 57 12.47 -16.34 -8.60
C SER A 57 12.26 -17.39 -9.70
N ASP A 58 11.53 -18.47 -9.42
CA ASP A 58 11.12 -19.50 -10.38
C ASP A 58 10.02 -19.00 -11.34
N ILE A 59 9.06 -18.23 -10.84
CA ILE A 59 7.99 -17.60 -11.65
C ILE A 59 8.59 -16.47 -12.49
N ASP A 60 9.41 -15.62 -11.88
CA ASP A 60 10.01 -14.45 -12.53
C ASP A 60 10.92 -14.84 -13.70
N ARG A 61 11.51 -16.03 -13.71
CA ARG A 61 12.28 -16.56 -14.84
C ARG A 61 11.45 -16.81 -16.09
N LEU A 62 10.14 -17.02 -15.94
CA LEU A 62 9.22 -17.37 -17.02
C LEU A 62 8.52 -16.15 -17.62
N ILE A 63 8.59 -14.99 -16.96
CA ILE A 63 7.88 -13.76 -17.34
C ILE A 63 8.86 -12.81 -18.03
N GLU A 64 8.50 -12.31 -19.22
CA GLU A 64 9.40 -11.51 -20.07
C GLU A 64 9.86 -10.22 -19.37
N ARG A 65 8.95 -9.62 -18.59
CA ARG A 65 9.19 -8.38 -17.83
C ARG A 65 10.09 -8.58 -16.61
N THR A 66 10.08 -9.76 -15.99
CA THR A 66 10.77 -10.00 -14.70
C THR A 66 11.94 -10.96 -14.78
N LYS A 67 12.17 -11.61 -15.93
CA LYS A 67 13.33 -12.48 -16.18
C LYS A 67 14.69 -11.80 -15.96
N SER A 68 14.75 -10.48 -16.11
CA SER A 68 15.97 -9.69 -15.92
C SER A 68 16.24 -9.31 -14.46
N ARG A 69 15.39 -9.72 -13.51
CA ARG A 69 15.60 -9.44 -12.07
C ARG A 69 16.87 -10.13 -11.58
N PRO A 70 17.66 -9.51 -10.66
CA PRO A 70 18.97 -10.01 -10.23
C PRO A 70 19.00 -11.49 -9.78
N ILE A 71 17.98 -11.93 -9.03
CA ILE A 71 17.90 -13.33 -8.54
C ILE A 71 17.36 -14.27 -9.64
N ALA A 72 16.41 -13.79 -10.45
CA ALA A 72 15.84 -14.55 -11.55
C ALA A 72 16.90 -14.87 -12.63
N CYS A 73 17.72 -13.88 -13.03
CA CYS A 73 18.78 -14.03 -14.02
C CYS A 73 20.09 -14.64 -13.48
N GLY A 74 20.16 -14.92 -12.17
CA GLY A 74 21.31 -15.54 -11.53
C GLY A 74 22.50 -14.60 -11.27
N ALA A 75 22.33 -13.28 -11.45
CA ALA A 75 23.35 -12.29 -11.12
C ALA A 75 23.64 -12.21 -9.61
N VAL A 76 22.65 -12.56 -8.77
CA VAL A 76 22.76 -12.60 -7.30
C VAL A 76 22.27 -13.96 -6.81
N THR A 77 23.02 -14.59 -5.90
CA THR A 77 22.59 -15.85 -5.29
C THR A 77 21.47 -15.63 -4.27
N PRO A 78 20.56 -16.61 -4.05
CA PRO A 78 19.50 -16.48 -3.05
C PRO A 78 20.04 -16.18 -1.63
N PHE A 79 21.22 -16.71 -1.29
CA PHE A 79 21.87 -16.43 -0.01
C PHE A 79 22.32 -14.97 0.12
N GLN A 80 22.95 -14.40 -0.92
CA GLN A 80 23.29 -12.98 -0.95
C GLN A 80 22.04 -12.10 -0.85
N GLY A 81 20.95 -12.49 -1.53
CA GLY A 81 19.65 -11.83 -1.40
C GLY A 81 19.12 -11.87 0.04
N LEU A 82 19.23 -13.00 0.72
CA LEU A 82 18.81 -13.14 2.12
C LEU A 82 19.66 -12.28 3.08
N CYS A 83 20.98 -12.23 2.88
CA CYS A 83 21.86 -11.34 3.63
C CYS A 83 21.50 -9.87 3.42
N PHE A 84 21.21 -9.48 2.17
CA PHE A 84 20.78 -8.13 1.83
C PHE A 84 19.44 -7.78 2.49
N PHE A 85 18.46 -8.67 2.41
CA PHE A 85 17.18 -8.55 3.11
C PHE A 85 17.34 -8.33 4.62
N GLY A 86 18.23 -9.10 5.27
CA GLY A 86 18.55 -8.93 6.69
C GLY A 86 19.13 -7.55 6.99
N LEU A 87 20.04 -7.06 6.15
CA LEU A 87 20.63 -5.72 6.29
C LEU A 87 19.58 -4.61 6.12
N GLU A 88 18.66 -4.75 5.16
CA GLU A 88 17.56 -3.81 4.95
C GLU A 88 16.63 -3.74 6.16
N ILE A 89 16.24 -4.87 6.74
CA ILE A 89 15.43 -4.90 7.97
C ILE A 89 16.18 -4.24 9.13
N LEU A 90 17.45 -4.57 9.33
CA LEU A 90 18.26 -3.97 10.41
C LEU A 90 18.37 -2.45 10.25
N LEU A 91 18.57 -1.96 9.03
CA LEU A 91 18.61 -0.53 8.74
C LEU A 91 17.26 0.14 9.04
N GLY A 92 16.15 -0.46 8.61
CA GLY A 92 14.80 0.06 8.89
C GLY A 92 14.49 0.09 10.38
N LEU A 93 14.87 -0.96 11.11
CA LEU A 93 14.74 -1.02 12.57
C LEU A 93 15.62 0.03 13.25
N ALA A 94 16.87 0.22 12.83
CA ALA A 94 17.77 1.23 13.40
C ALA A 94 17.19 2.65 13.27
N ILE A 95 16.51 2.94 12.15
CA ILE A 95 15.87 4.25 11.91
C ILE A 95 14.60 4.40 12.76
N LEU A 96 13.72 3.40 12.77
CA LEU A 96 12.39 3.54 13.38
C LEU A 96 12.36 3.23 14.88
N LEU A 97 13.11 2.24 15.37
CA LEU A 97 13.06 1.78 16.77
C LEU A 97 13.12 2.92 17.81
N PRO A 98 13.99 3.94 17.67
CA PRO A 98 14.05 5.05 18.63
C PRO A 98 12.74 5.86 18.74
N ALA A 99 11.90 5.85 17.70
CA ALA A 99 10.63 6.56 17.66
C ALA A 99 9.41 5.67 17.92
N LEU A 100 9.58 4.35 18.05
CA LEU A 100 8.48 3.43 18.29
C LEU A 100 8.22 3.24 19.79
N ASN A 101 6.98 3.51 20.21
CA ASN A 101 6.50 3.07 21.51
C ASN A 101 6.21 1.56 21.53
N THR A 102 5.94 1.02 22.72
CA THR A 102 5.69 -0.42 22.92
C THR A 102 4.54 -0.96 22.04
N CYS A 103 3.43 -0.21 21.92
CA CYS A 103 2.32 -0.60 21.05
C CYS A 103 2.77 -0.74 19.59
N SER A 104 3.51 0.24 19.07
CA SER A 104 4.00 0.25 17.69
C SER A 104 5.04 -0.85 17.43
N ARG A 105 5.88 -1.15 18.42
CA ARG A 105 6.84 -2.27 18.35
C ARG A 105 6.13 -3.62 18.23
N LEU A 106 5.07 -3.84 19.01
CA LEU A 106 4.26 -5.06 18.94
C LEU A 106 3.52 -5.18 17.61
N LEU A 107 3.06 -4.06 17.03
CA LEU A 107 2.44 -4.04 15.70
C LEU A 107 3.42 -4.34 14.56
N GLY A 108 4.73 -4.17 14.77
CA GLY A 108 5.77 -4.52 13.80
C GLY A 108 5.93 -6.02 13.57
N ILE A 109 5.62 -6.85 14.57
CA ILE A 109 5.73 -8.32 14.47
C ILE A 109 4.79 -8.89 13.39
N PRO A 110 3.46 -8.65 13.44
CA PRO A 110 2.56 -9.14 12.40
C PRO A 110 2.84 -8.51 11.03
N PHE A 111 3.35 -7.27 10.98
CA PHE A 111 3.75 -6.63 9.73
C PHE A 111 4.86 -7.40 9.00
N LEU A 112 5.92 -7.80 9.73
CA LEU A 112 7.00 -8.60 9.16
C LEU A 112 6.49 -9.95 8.67
N PHE A 113 5.60 -10.59 9.44
CA PHE A 113 4.97 -11.84 9.03
C PHE A 113 4.21 -11.70 7.71
N LEU A 114 3.35 -10.69 7.59
CA LEU A 114 2.61 -10.40 6.35
C LEU A 114 3.57 -10.11 5.18
N THR A 115 4.62 -9.34 5.42
CA THR A 115 5.61 -9.01 4.38
C THR A 115 6.32 -10.25 3.85
N CYS A 116 6.78 -11.15 4.73
CA CYS A 116 7.50 -12.35 4.33
C CYS A 116 6.61 -13.40 3.64
N THR A 117 5.32 -13.44 3.96
CA THR A 117 4.40 -14.49 3.46
C THR A 117 3.58 -14.05 2.24
N TYR A 118 3.55 -12.75 1.93
CA TYR A 118 2.86 -12.20 0.77
C TYR A 118 3.21 -12.88 -0.58
N PRO A 119 4.50 -13.13 -0.92
CA PRO A 119 4.86 -13.79 -2.20
C PRO A 119 4.15 -15.13 -2.41
N LEU A 120 3.99 -15.88 -1.32
CA LEU A 120 3.37 -17.21 -1.35
C LEU A 120 1.88 -17.14 -1.71
N MET A 121 1.22 -16.01 -1.48
CA MET A 121 -0.22 -15.86 -1.70
C MET A 121 -0.61 -16.02 -3.16
N LYS A 122 0.26 -15.63 -4.09
CA LYS A 122 0.04 -15.81 -5.55
C LYS A 122 -0.11 -17.27 -5.96
N ARG A 123 0.47 -18.20 -5.19
CA ARG A 123 0.39 -19.65 -5.42
C ARG A 123 -0.85 -20.27 -4.75
N ILE A 124 -1.26 -19.70 -3.63
CA ILE A 124 -2.28 -20.27 -2.74
C ILE A 124 -3.68 -19.77 -3.10
N THR A 125 -3.85 -18.46 -3.36
CA THR A 125 -5.16 -17.81 -3.48
C THR A 125 -5.29 -16.94 -4.73
N TYR A 126 -6.54 -16.71 -5.17
CA TYR A 126 -6.89 -15.71 -6.20
C TYR A 126 -6.95 -14.28 -5.66
N TRP A 127 -6.69 -14.10 -4.36
CA TRP A 127 -6.74 -12.79 -3.68
C TRP A 127 -5.38 -12.28 -3.17
N PRO A 128 -4.25 -12.43 -3.89
CA PRO A 128 -2.98 -11.86 -3.42
C PRO A 128 -3.08 -10.32 -3.28
N GLN A 129 -3.92 -9.65 -4.07
CA GLN A 129 -4.20 -8.21 -3.98
C GLN A 129 -4.81 -7.83 -2.62
N ALA A 130 -5.70 -8.65 -2.06
CA ALA A 130 -6.28 -8.39 -0.74
C ALA A 130 -5.20 -8.50 0.34
N TYR A 131 -4.34 -9.52 0.22
CA TYR A 131 -3.22 -9.72 1.13
C TYR A 131 -2.18 -8.59 1.04
N LEU A 132 -1.89 -8.11 -0.17
CA LEU A 132 -1.07 -6.93 -0.38
C LEU A 132 -1.69 -5.70 0.28
N GLY A 133 -3.01 -5.52 0.15
CA GLY A 133 -3.76 -4.47 0.81
C GLY A 133 -3.60 -4.49 2.32
N LEU A 134 -3.65 -5.67 2.95
CA LEU A 134 -3.40 -5.81 4.38
C LEU A 134 -1.98 -5.35 4.74
N ASN A 135 -0.98 -5.78 3.95
CA ASN A 135 0.41 -5.42 4.21
C ASN A 135 0.70 -3.92 4.00
N PHE A 136 0.27 -3.36 2.87
CA PHE A 136 0.57 -1.98 2.48
C PHE A 136 -0.10 -0.95 3.39
N ASN A 137 -1.29 -1.27 3.88
CA ASN A 137 -2.03 -0.34 4.72
C ASN A 137 -1.71 -0.52 6.20
N TRP A 138 -0.87 -1.48 6.59
CA TRP A 138 -0.48 -1.70 7.99
C TRP A 138 0.15 -0.45 8.63
N GLY A 139 0.76 0.41 7.80
CA GLY A 139 1.23 1.74 8.18
C GLY A 139 0.15 2.60 8.84
N ALA A 140 -1.14 2.44 8.51
CA ALA A 140 -2.23 3.15 9.16
C ALA A 140 -2.36 2.76 10.65
N LEU A 141 -2.20 1.48 11.00
CA LEU A 141 -2.20 1.04 12.40
C LEU A 141 -0.97 1.57 13.13
N LEU A 142 0.19 1.43 12.49
CA LEU A 142 1.48 1.79 13.08
C LEU A 142 1.62 3.30 13.28
N GLY A 143 1.16 4.12 12.33
CA GLY A 143 1.25 5.57 12.38
C GLY A 143 0.41 6.18 13.52
N TRP A 144 -0.81 5.69 13.72
CA TRP A 144 -1.64 6.12 14.85
C TRP A 144 -1.02 5.70 16.18
N ALA A 145 -0.63 4.43 16.28
CA ALA A 145 0.00 3.89 17.48
C ALA A 145 1.26 4.66 17.83
N ALA A 146 2.09 5.05 16.85
CA ALA A 146 3.32 5.79 17.06
C ALA A 146 3.09 7.16 17.72
N VAL A 147 2.01 7.85 17.37
CA VAL A 147 1.68 9.18 17.90
C VAL A 147 0.90 9.10 19.22
N LYS A 148 -0.07 8.19 19.35
CA LYS A 148 -0.98 8.11 20.51
C LYS A 148 -0.58 7.09 21.58
N GLY A 149 0.38 6.20 21.29
CA GLY A 149 0.78 5.10 22.18
C GLY A 149 -0.26 3.99 22.34
N SER A 150 -1.41 4.10 21.68
CA SER A 150 -2.56 3.19 21.75
C SER A 150 -3.31 3.23 20.43
N LEU A 151 -4.23 2.28 20.19
CA LEU A 151 -5.08 2.25 19.01
C LEU A 151 -6.51 2.67 19.36
N ASP A 152 -7.02 3.72 18.70
CA ASP A 152 -8.45 3.98 18.66
C ASP A 152 -9.05 3.27 17.46
N LEU A 153 -9.60 2.07 17.70
CA LEU A 153 -10.13 1.23 16.63
C LEU A 153 -11.28 1.90 15.86
N LYS A 154 -12.02 2.84 16.46
CA LYS A 154 -13.10 3.55 15.76
C LYS A 154 -12.56 4.41 14.63
N ILE A 155 -11.36 4.96 14.79
CA ILE A 155 -10.72 5.84 13.80
C ILE A 155 -9.84 5.02 12.86
N VAL A 156 -9.00 4.15 13.43
CA VAL A 156 -7.91 3.51 12.69
C VAL A 156 -8.40 2.33 11.87
N LEU A 157 -9.39 1.56 12.35
CA LEU A 157 -9.87 0.39 11.61
C LEU A 157 -10.56 0.79 10.29
N PRO A 158 -11.45 1.81 10.24
CA PRO A 158 -11.99 2.28 8.96
C PRO A 158 -10.92 2.89 8.05
N LEU A 159 -9.89 3.55 8.60
CA LEU A 159 -8.76 4.06 7.80
C LEU A 159 -8.00 2.91 7.13
N TYR A 160 -7.68 1.87 7.91
CA TYR A 160 -6.98 0.68 7.44
C TYR A 160 -7.79 -0.08 6.38
N ILE A 161 -9.08 -0.33 6.65
CA ILE A 161 -9.99 -1.01 5.72
C ILE A 161 -10.16 -0.20 4.43
N GLY A 162 -10.32 1.13 4.55
CA GLY A 162 -10.41 2.02 3.41
C GLY A 162 -9.17 1.96 2.52
N GLY A 163 -7.99 1.91 3.14
CA GLY A 163 -6.72 1.68 2.45
C GLY A 163 -6.64 0.32 1.77
N VAL A 164 -7.10 -0.76 2.42
CA VAL A 164 -7.11 -2.11 1.83
C VAL A 164 -7.99 -2.15 0.58
N PHE A 165 -9.17 -1.54 0.63
CA PHE A 165 -10.04 -1.42 -0.55
C PHE A 165 -9.41 -0.56 -1.65
N TRP A 166 -8.72 0.52 -1.30
CA TRP A 166 -7.96 1.30 -2.27
C TRP A 166 -6.88 0.46 -2.97
N THR A 167 -6.12 -0.36 -2.23
CA THR A 167 -5.18 -1.32 -2.81
C THR A 167 -5.86 -2.31 -3.74
N LEU A 168 -7.02 -2.83 -3.36
CA LEU A 168 -7.79 -3.71 -4.23
C LEU A 168 -8.20 -3.02 -5.54
N VAL A 169 -8.48 -1.72 -5.54
CA VAL A 169 -8.78 -0.98 -6.78
C VAL A 169 -7.56 -0.93 -7.68
N TYR A 170 -6.46 -0.31 -7.23
CA TYR A 170 -5.34 -0.04 -8.12
C TYR A 170 -4.53 -1.29 -8.46
N ASP A 171 -4.41 -2.25 -7.54
CA ASP A 171 -3.58 -3.43 -7.74
C ASP A 171 -4.31 -4.48 -8.59
N THR A 172 -5.66 -4.52 -8.52
CA THR A 172 -6.44 -5.33 -9.47
C THR A 172 -6.34 -4.77 -10.89
N ILE A 173 -6.38 -3.45 -11.06
CA ILE A 173 -6.15 -2.82 -12.38
C ILE A 173 -4.74 -3.14 -12.87
N TYR A 174 -3.73 -2.98 -12.01
CA TYR A 174 -2.35 -3.24 -12.34
C TYR A 174 -2.09 -4.70 -12.72
N ALA A 175 -2.76 -5.66 -12.07
CA ALA A 175 -2.64 -7.08 -12.36
C ALA A 175 -3.16 -7.50 -13.75
N HIS A 176 -3.90 -6.63 -14.47
CA HIS A 176 -4.22 -6.90 -15.88
C HIS A 176 -3.02 -6.75 -16.82
N GLN A 177 -1.94 -6.11 -16.37
CA GLN A 177 -0.73 -5.90 -17.18
C GLN A 177 -0.06 -7.20 -17.63
N ASP A 178 0.01 -8.20 -16.75
CA ASP A 178 0.71 -9.47 -17.01
C ASP A 178 -0.29 -10.65 -17.10
N ARG A 179 -1.58 -10.38 -17.37
CA ARG A 179 -2.67 -11.37 -17.26
C ARG A 179 -2.46 -12.62 -18.11
N GLU A 180 -2.01 -12.44 -19.36
CA GLU A 180 -1.84 -13.56 -20.30
C GLU A 180 -0.68 -14.47 -19.89
N GLU A 181 0.45 -13.89 -19.48
CA GLU A 181 1.62 -14.62 -19.00
C GLU A 181 1.33 -15.29 -17.64
N ASP A 182 0.65 -14.59 -16.72
CA ASP A 182 0.22 -15.13 -15.42
C ASP A 182 -0.67 -16.36 -15.59
N MET A 183 -1.57 -16.34 -16.58
CA MET A 183 -2.45 -17.48 -16.89
C MET A 183 -1.66 -18.69 -17.39
N GLN A 184 -0.62 -18.49 -18.19
CA GLN A 184 0.23 -19.57 -18.71
C GLN A 184 1.09 -20.20 -17.61
N VAL A 185 1.54 -19.40 -16.65
CA VAL A 185 2.38 -19.86 -15.52
C VAL A 185 1.54 -20.37 -14.34
N GLY A 186 0.21 -20.25 -14.41
CA GLY A 186 -0.71 -20.72 -13.37
C GLY A 186 -0.75 -19.83 -12.12
N VAL A 187 -0.30 -18.57 -12.24
CA VAL A 187 -0.37 -17.56 -11.19
C VAL A 187 -1.82 -17.15 -10.97
N LYS A 188 -2.26 -17.08 -9.72
CA LYS A 188 -3.63 -16.70 -9.37
C LYS A 188 -3.70 -15.22 -9.00
N SER A 189 -4.70 -14.49 -9.54
CA SER A 189 -4.88 -13.06 -9.27
C SER A 189 -6.36 -12.65 -9.34
N THR A 190 -6.71 -11.50 -8.73
CA THR A 190 -8.07 -10.95 -8.83
C THR A 190 -8.42 -10.53 -10.25
N ALA A 191 -7.42 -10.14 -11.07
CA ALA A 191 -7.63 -9.86 -12.49
C ALA A 191 -8.14 -11.09 -13.25
N LEU A 192 -7.58 -12.27 -12.96
CA LEU A 192 -8.06 -13.55 -13.52
C LEU A 192 -9.43 -13.94 -12.96
N LEU A 193 -9.65 -13.74 -11.66
CA LEU A 193 -10.92 -14.08 -11.01
C LEU A 193 -12.10 -13.24 -11.53
N PHE A 194 -11.89 -11.93 -11.70
CA PHE A 194 -12.96 -11.01 -12.10
C PHE A 194 -13.10 -10.91 -13.62
N GLY A 195 -12.03 -11.12 -14.38
CA GLY A 195 -12.03 -11.07 -15.84
C GLY A 195 -12.70 -9.81 -16.37
N ASN A 196 -13.80 -9.97 -17.11
CA ASN A 196 -14.54 -8.85 -17.71
C ASN A 196 -15.33 -8.02 -16.69
N SER A 197 -15.58 -8.56 -15.50
CA SER A 197 -16.31 -7.88 -14.42
C SER A 197 -15.42 -7.01 -13.53
N THR A 198 -14.13 -6.86 -13.86
CA THR A 198 -13.19 -6.09 -13.03
C THR A 198 -13.69 -4.69 -12.72
N LYS A 199 -14.22 -3.95 -13.71
CA LYS A 199 -14.71 -2.57 -13.48
C LYS A 199 -15.84 -2.52 -12.43
N THR A 200 -16.73 -3.50 -12.42
CA THR A 200 -17.83 -3.59 -11.45
C THR A 200 -17.30 -3.83 -10.03
N TRP A 201 -16.39 -4.79 -9.87
CA TRP A 201 -15.76 -5.09 -8.58
C TRP A 201 -14.93 -3.92 -8.05
N THR A 202 -14.11 -3.30 -8.90
CA THR A 202 -13.30 -2.13 -8.52
C THR A 202 -14.18 -0.93 -8.16
N THR A 203 -15.36 -0.78 -8.78
CA THR A 203 -16.34 0.25 -8.37
C THR A 203 -16.86 -0.01 -6.96
N GLY A 204 -17.22 -1.27 -6.64
CA GLY A 204 -17.61 -1.65 -5.28
C GLY A 204 -16.51 -1.37 -4.25
N PHE A 205 -15.27 -1.72 -4.57
CA PHE A 205 -14.13 -1.42 -3.70
C PHE A 205 -13.87 0.08 -3.56
N ALA A 206 -14.01 0.87 -4.63
CA ALA A 206 -13.86 2.32 -4.56
C ALA A 206 -14.93 2.96 -3.65
N ILE A 207 -16.18 2.51 -3.74
CA ILE A 207 -17.25 2.97 -2.85
C ILE A 207 -16.92 2.62 -1.40
N ALA A 208 -16.53 1.36 -1.13
CA ALA A 208 -16.17 0.90 0.21
C ALA A 208 -14.94 1.64 0.76
N CYS A 209 -13.97 1.99 -0.09
CA CYS A 209 -12.82 2.81 0.27
C CYS A 209 -13.25 4.19 0.75
N ILE A 210 -13.98 4.94 -0.08
CA ILE A 210 -14.41 6.31 0.24
C ILE A 210 -15.32 6.33 1.48
N ALA A 211 -16.25 5.38 1.60
CA ALA A 211 -17.11 5.26 2.77
C ALA A 211 -16.31 5.00 4.06
N SER A 212 -15.30 4.13 4.00
CA SER A 212 -14.45 3.80 5.15
C SER A 212 -13.55 4.97 5.56
N LEU A 213 -13.01 5.72 4.58
CA LEU A 213 -12.25 6.94 4.83
C LEU A 213 -13.14 8.04 5.44
N ALA A 214 -14.37 8.21 4.94
CA ALA A 214 -15.34 9.14 5.50
C ALA A 214 -15.70 8.78 6.95
N LEU A 215 -15.93 7.49 7.23
CA LEU A 215 -16.21 7.01 8.58
C LEU A 215 -15.01 7.25 9.53
N SER A 216 -13.79 7.02 9.07
CA SER A 216 -12.58 7.34 9.84
C SER A 216 -12.52 8.83 10.19
N GLY A 217 -12.70 9.70 9.20
CA GLY A 217 -12.69 11.16 9.39
C GLY A 217 -13.80 11.63 10.35
N TYR A 218 -15.00 11.08 10.22
CA TYR A 218 -16.13 11.36 11.11
C TYR A 218 -15.81 11.00 12.57
N ASN A 219 -15.30 9.78 12.80
CA ASN A 219 -14.91 9.32 14.14
C ASN A 219 -13.74 10.14 14.69
N ALA A 220 -12.86 10.63 13.82
CA ALA A 220 -11.73 11.47 14.19
C ALA A 220 -12.09 12.96 14.38
N ARG A 221 -13.37 13.33 14.19
CA ARG A 221 -13.91 14.70 14.22
C ARG A 221 -13.08 15.66 13.36
N ILE A 222 -12.76 15.22 12.15
CA ILE A 222 -12.02 16.05 11.20
C ILE A 222 -12.95 17.09 10.56
N GLY A 223 -12.42 18.28 10.29
CA GLY A 223 -13.17 19.39 9.72
C GLY A 223 -13.68 19.12 8.30
N TRP A 224 -14.62 19.96 7.85
CA TRP A 224 -15.28 19.85 6.55
C TRP A 224 -14.35 19.74 5.30
N PRO A 225 -13.14 20.34 5.25
CA PRO A 225 -12.28 20.28 4.06
C PRO A 225 -11.86 18.85 3.68
N PHE A 226 -11.79 17.96 4.67
CA PHE A 226 -11.51 16.55 4.42
C PHE A 226 -12.57 15.91 3.52
N TYR A 227 -13.86 16.19 3.74
CA TYR A 227 -14.92 15.60 2.94
C TYR A 227 -14.93 16.15 1.51
N VAL A 228 -14.56 17.42 1.32
CA VAL A 228 -14.35 17.98 -0.03
C VAL A 228 -13.20 17.28 -0.74
N SER A 229 -12.11 16.99 -0.04
CA SER A 229 -11.01 16.18 -0.59
C SER A 229 -11.46 14.76 -0.96
N LEU A 230 -12.37 14.16 -0.19
CA LEU A 230 -12.92 12.83 -0.50
C LEU A 230 -13.78 12.85 -1.76
N ILE A 231 -14.51 13.93 -2.03
CA ILE A 231 -15.23 14.10 -3.31
C ILE A 231 -14.24 14.14 -4.48
N ALA A 232 -13.16 14.92 -4.34
CA ALA A 232 -12.11 14.97 -5.37
C ALA A 232 -11.41 13.62 -5.55
N ALA A 233 -11.11 12.91 -4.45
CA ALA A 233 -10.50 11.59 -4.46
C ALA A 233 -11.43 10.53 -5.09
N SER A 234 -12.74 10.61 -4.82
CA SER A 234 -13.76 9.77 -5.43
C SER A 234 -13.84 10.01 -6.94
N GLY A 235 -13.81 11.27 -7.38
CA GLY A 235 -13.74 11.63 -8.80
C GLY A 235 -12.49 11.06 -9.49
N GLN A 236 -11.34 11.07 -8.80
CA GLN A 236 -10.10 10.50 -9.32
C GLN A 236 -10.20 8.97 -9.48
N LEU A 237 -10.73 8.24 -8.50
CA LEU A 237 -10.97 6.79 -8.62
C LEU A 237 -11.99 6.47 -9.71
N GLY A 238 -13.06 7.27 -9.79
CA GLY A 238 -14.08 7.16 -10.84
C GLY A 238 -13.48 7.33 -12.23
N TRP A 239 -12.61 8.33 -12.41
CA TRP A 239 -11.86 8.53 -13.65
C TRP A 239 -10.98 7.33 -13.99
N GLN A 240 -10.22 6.79 -13.02
CA GLN A 240 -9.39 5.60 -13.25
C GLN A 240 -10.23 4.42 -13.74
N ILE A 241 -11.30 4.07 -13.01
CA ILE A 241 -12.13 2.89 -13.30
C ILE A 241 -12.90 3.05 -14.61
N TRP A 242 -13.40 4.25 -14.90
CA TRP A 242 -14.17 4.50 -16.11
C TRP A 242 -13.28 4.45 -17.36
N THR A 243 -12.16 5.15 -17.32
CA THR A 243 -11.30 5.36 -18.50
C THR A 243 -10.27 4.25 -18.74
N VAL A 244 -10.03 3.36 -17.77
CA VAL A 244 -9.01 2.31 -17.94
C VAL A 244 -9.37 1.36 -19.08
N ASP A 245 -8.39 1.11 -19.93
CA ASP A 245 -8.37 0.00 -20.87
C ASP A 245 -7.63 -1.19 -20.25
N LEU A 246 -8.39 -2.21 -19.83
CA LEU A 246 -7.86 -3.42 -19.20
C LEU A 246 -7.09 -4.32 -20.17
N SER A 247 -7.21 -4.09 -21.49
CA SER A 247 -6.42 -4.80 -22.49
C SER A 247 -5.04 -4.18 -22.72
N SER A 248 -4.85 -2.92 -22.30
CA SER A 248 -3.59 -2.20 -22.45
C SER A 248 -2.79 -2.22 -21.14
N GLY A 249 -1.71 -3.00 -21.13
CA GLY A 249 -0.80 -3.06 -19.98
C GLY A 249 -0.16 -1.70 -19.65
N ASP A 250 0.08 -0.85 -20.66
CA ASP A 250 0.61 0.49 -20.47
C ASP A 250 -0.41 1.45 -19.83
N ASP A 251 -1.69 1.38 -20.23
CA ASP A 251 -2.73 2.18 -19.57
C ASP A 251 -2.95 1.71 -18.13
N CYS A 252 -2.98 0.39 -17.89
CA CYS A 252 -3.06 -0.18 -16.53
C CYS A 252 -1.93 0.34 -15.63
N LYS A 253 -0.69 0.38 -16.14
CA LYS A 253 0.46 0.95 -15.44
C LYS A 253 0.32 2.46 -15.23
N SER A 254 -0.18 3.20 -16.21
CA SER A 254 -0.43 4.65 -16.09
C SER A 254 -1.46 4.95 -15.00
N LYS A 255 -2.57 4.20 -14.97
CA LYS A 255 -3.59 4.29 -13.91
C LYS A 255 -3.00 3.95 -12.54
N PHE A 256 -2.21 2.87 -12.46
CA PHE A 256 -1.49 2.53 -11.24
C PHE A 256 -0.65 3.70 -10.71
N VAL A 257 0.20 4.30 -11.56
CA VAL A 257 1.06 5.45 -11.17
C VAL A 257 0.24 6.66 -10.74
N SER A 258 -0.94 6.88 -11.31
CA SER A 258 -1.80 8.01 -10.96
C SER A 258 -2.34 7.96 -9.51
N ASN A 259 -2.26 6.81 -8.82
CA ASN A 259 -2.69 6.67 -7.41
C ASN A 259 -1.89 7.54 -6.43
N LYS A 260 -0.71 8.02 -6.80
CA LYS A 260 -0.01 9.06 -6.04
C LYS A 260 -0.86 10.31 -5.82
N TRP A 261 -1.71 10.65 -6.80
CA TRP A 261 -2.59 11.81 -6.74
C TRP A 261 -3.76 11.57 -5.81
N PHE A 262 -4.40 10.41 -5.88
CA PHE A 262 -5.41 9.99 -4.90
C PHE A 262 -4.86 10.15 -3.48
N ALA A 263 -3.65 9.61 -3.27
CA ALA A 263 -3.07 9.59 -1.96
C ALA A 263 -2.62 10.96 -1.44
N GLY A 264 -2.13 11.80 -2.34
CA GLY A 264 -1.86 13.21 -2.08
C GLY A 264 -3.12 14.00 -1.74
N ILE A 265 -4.21 13.82 -2.49
CA ILE A 265 -5.49 14.50 -2.25
C ILE A 265 -6.03 14.15 -0.85
N VAL A 266 -6.08 12.86 -0.50
CA VAL A 266 -6.54 12.41 0.82
C VAL A 266 -5.64 12.98 1.92
N PHE A 267 -4.31 12.93 1.74
CA PHE A 267 -3.37 13.46 2.73
C PHE A 267 -3.54 14.97 2.94
N SER A 268 -3.61 15.75 1.86
CA SER A 268 -3.84 17.20 1.94
C SER A 268 -5.18 17.52 2.61
N GLY A 269 -6.23 16.75 2.30
CA GLY A 269 -7.52 16.85 2.97
C GLY A 269 -7.44 16.60 4.47
N ILE A 270 -6.67 15.60 4.91
CA ILE A 270 -6.44 15.32 6.33
C ILE A 270 -5.71 16.48 6.99
N LEU A 271 -4.65 17.01 6.38
CA LEU A 271 -3.88 18.13 6.93
C LEU A 271 -4.74 19.40 7.09
N ILE A 272 -5.48 19.78 6.04
CA ILE A 272 -6.32 20.97 6.06
C ILE A 272 -7.51 20.77 7.01
N GLY A 273 -8.15 19.59 6.98
CA GLY A 273 -9.25 19.25 7.87
C GLY A 273 -8.84 19.09 9.34
N ARG A 274 -7.54 18.93 9.63
CA ARG A 274 -7.02 18.98 11.01
C ARG A 274 -6.74 20.40 11.48
N LEU A 275 -6.38 21.31 10.56
CA LEU A 275 -6.15 22.72 10.85
C LEU A 275 -7.45 23.50 11.05
N LEU A 276 -8.47 23.18 10.26
CA LEU A 276 -9.77 23.85 10.29
C LEU A 276 -10.77 23.07 11.15
N PRO A 277 -11.67 23.76 11.88
CA PRO A 277 -12.68 23.13 12.71
C PRO A 277 -13.69 22.29 11.93
#